data_AF-A0A920SKT2-F1
#
_entry.id   AF-A0A920SKT2-F1
#
_cell.length_a   1.000
_cell.length_b   1.000
_cell.length_c   1.000
_cell.angle_alpha   90.00
_cell.angle_beta   90.00
_cell.angle_gamma   90.00
#
_symmetry.space_group_name_H-M   'P 1'
#
loop_
_entity.id
_entity.type
_entity.pdbx_description
1 polymer ?
#
loop_
_entity_poly.entity_id
_entity_poly.type
_entity_poly.pdbx_seq_one_letter_code
_entity_poly.pdbx_strand_id
1 'polypeptide(L)'
;MGLKPARQPIYGWSLPDYEFLGGIEVGPTANWMTSTPDSKYMYVAVSGSDYTIAIDLQTHEIIAKMQTGARPARIDVAILPPDRVNDRGAAADE
;
A
#
# COMPACT_ATOMS: atom_id res chain seq x y z
N MET A 1 -30.96 -7.69 7.10
CA MET A 1 -29.81 -8.59 7.04
C MET A 1 -28.68 -7.84 6.34
N GLY A 2 -27.74 -7.27 7.09
CA GLY A 2 -26.69 -6.41 6.54
C GLY A 2 -25.67 -7.25 5.77
N LEU A 3 -25.41 -6.90 4.51
CA LEU A 3 -24.35 -7.52 3.72
C LEU A 3 -23.03 -7.32 4.47
N LYS A 4 -22.30 -8.39 4.77
CA LYS A 4 -20.92 -8.24 5.27
C LYS A 4 -20.12 -7.47 4.20
N PRO A 5 -19.31 -6.46 4.60
CA PRO A 5 -18.50 -5.74 3.63
C PRO A 5 -17.63 -6.72 2.87
N ALA A 6 -17.60 -6.59 1.54
CA ALA A 6 -16.77 -7.42 0.69
C ALA A 6 -15.30 -7.22 1.07
N ARG A 7 -14.68 -8.29 1.57
CA ARG A 7 -13.26 -8.33 1.85
C ARG A 7 -12.53 -8.58 0.54
N GLN A 8 -11.58 -7.71 0.21
CA GLN A 8 -10.75 -7.84 -0.98
C GLN A 8 -9.31 -7.97 -0.53
N PRO A 9 -8.86 -9.20 -0.25
CA PRO A 9 -7.48 -9.44 0.09
C PRO A 9 -6.57 -9.29 -1.14
N ILE A 10 -5.29 -9.01 -0.87
CA ILE A 10 -4.21 -9.21 -1.83
C ILE A 10 -3.67 -10.61 -1.61
N TYR A 11 -3.38 -11.33 -2.69
CA TYR A 11 -2.84 -12.68 -2.63
C TYR A 11 -1.45 -12.73 -3.23
N GLY A 12 -0.57 -13.53 -2.63
CA GLY A 12 0.77 -13.81 -3.13
C GLY A 12 0.86 -15.23 -3.70
N TRP A 13 1.62 -15.39 -4.78
CA TRP A 13 2.05 -16.69 -5.31
C TRP A 13 3.55 -16.69 -5.57
N SER A 14 4.20 -17.84 -5.37
CA SER A 14 5.60 -18.03 -5.75
C SER A 14 5.76 -18.17 -7.27
N LEU A 15 6.97 -17.94 -7.77
CA LEU A 15 7.37 -18.28 -9.14
C LEU A 15 8.65 -19.12 -9.09
N PRO A 16 8.84 -20.08 -10.03
CA PRO A 16 7.94 -20.40 -11.13
C PRO A 16 6.78 -21.33 -10.73
N ASP A 17 6.74 -21.80 -9.48
CA ASP A 17 5.92 -22.94 -9.07
C ASP A 17 4.45 -22.60 -8.76
N TYR A 18 4.09 -21.31 -8.72
CA TYR A 18 2.73 -20.82 -8.43
C TYR A 18 2.16 -21.34 -7.10
N GLU A 19 3.00 -21.51 -6.08
CA GLU A 19 2.53 -21.89 -4.75
C GLU A 19 1.87 -20.71 -4.07
N PHE A 20 0.72 -20.93 -3.43
CA PHE A 20 0.02 -19.89 -2.70
C PHE A 20 0.79 -19.48 -1.43
N LEU A 21 1.20 -18.21 -1.35
CA LEU A 21 1.98 -17.66 -0.24
C LEU A 21 1.13 -17.06 0.87
N GLY A 22 -0.17 -16.87 0.63
CA GLY A 22 -1.09 -16.28 1.60
C GLY A 22 -1.88 -15.09 1.04
N GLY A 23 -2.73 -14.54 1.90
CA GLY A 23 -3.56 -13.37 1.60
C GLY A 23 -3.52 -12.34 2.71
N ILE A 24 -3.49 -11.06 2.34
CA ILE A 24 -3.47 -9.92 3.26
C ILE A 24 -4.77 -9.15 3.11
N GLU A 25 -5.49 -9.01 4.22
CA GLU A 25 -6.74 -8.25 4.29
C GLU A 25 -6.46 -6.74 4.33
N VAL A 26 -6.74 -6.03 3.23
CA VAL A 26 -6.34 -4.62 3.06
C VAL A 26 -7.49 -3.62 3.21
N GLY A 27 -8.73 -4.12 3.28
CA GLY A 27 -9.94 -3.31 3.38
C GLY A 27 -10.82 -3.36 2.12
N PRO A 28 -11.87 -2.53 2.06
CA PRO A 28 -12.84 -2.58 0.98
C PRO A 28 -12.33 -1.87 -0.29
N THR A 29 -12.52 -2.50 -1.43
CA THR A 29 -12.24 -1.89 -2.74
C THR A 29 -10.77 -1.50 -2.92
N ALA A 30 -9.88 -2.47 -2.70
CA ALA A 30 -8.47 -2.37 -3.08
C ALA A 30 -8.38 -2.20 -4.60
N ASN A 31 -7.79 -1.10 -5.05
CA ASN A 31 -7.91 -0.66 -6.44
C ASN A 31 -6.59 -0.76 -7.22
N TRP A 32 -5.47 -0.45 -6.58
CA TRP A 32 -4.16 -0.44 -7.21
C TRP A 32 -3.07 -0.81 -6.22
N MET A 33 -1.99 -1.41 -6.72
CA MET A 33 -0.81 -1.76 -5.92
C MET A 33 0.47 -1.43 -6.68
N THR A 34 1.50 -1.01 -5.95
CA THR A 34 2.84 -0.78 -6.49
C THR A 34 3.89 -1.17 -5.46
N SER A 35 4.93 -1.90 -5.87
CA SER A 35 6.02 -2.29 -4.99
C SER A 35 7.17 -1.29 -5.02
N THR A 36 7.96 -1.25 -3.95
CA THR A 36 9.27 -0.60 -4.00
C THR A 36 10.22 -1.38 -4.92
N PRO A 37 11.21 -0.73 -5.56
CA PRO A 37 12.15 -1.41 -6.45
C PRO A 37 13.00 -2.51 -5.79
N ASP A 38 13.17 -2.42 -4.47
CA ASP A 38 13.87 -3.43 -3.65
C ASP A 38 12.93 -4.53 -3.13
N SER A 39 11.66 -4.52 -3.53
CA SER A 39 10.63 -5.49 -3.17
C SER A 39 10.38 -5.66 -1.67
N LYS A 40 10.80 -4.71 -0.83
CA LYS A 40 10.54 -4.77 0.62
C LYS A 40 9.12 -4.37 0.97
N TYR A 41 8.59 -3.38 0.27
CA TYR A 41 7.27 -2.83 0.58
C TYR A 41 6.34 -2.83 -0.62
N MET A 42 5.05 -2.95 -0.35
CA MET A 42 3.98 -2.72 -1.33
C MET A 42 3.02 -1.68 -0.80
N TYR A 43 2.74 -0.68 -1.63
CA TYR A 43 1.72 0.32 -1.36
C TYR A 43 0.42 -0.08 -2.06
N VAL A 44 -0.70 0.12 -1.38
CA VAL A 44 -2.03 -0.29 -1.88
C VAL A 44 -3.01 0.86 -1.69
N ALA A 45 -3.63 1.30 -2.79
CA ALA A 45 -4.72 2.26 -2.77
C ALA A 45 -6.04 1.56 -2.43
N VAL A 46 -6.69 2.00 -1.34
CA VAL A 46 -7.96 1.45 -0.86
C VAL A 46 -9.06 2.47 -1.10
N SER A 47 -9.63 2.38 -2.30
CA SER A 47 -10.57 3.38 -2.83
C SER A 47 -11.90 3.42 -2.11
N GLY A 48 -12.30 2.34 -1.44
CA GLY A 48 -13.55 2.26 -0.68
C GLY A 48 -13.49 2.90 0.69
N SER A 49 -12.32 3.41 1.10
CA SER A 49 -12.11 3.99 2.43
C SER A 49 -11.10 5.15 2.45
N ASP A 50 -10.78 5.71 1.30
CA ASP A 50 -9.99 6.94 1.16
C ASP A 50 -8.62 6.91 1.85
N TYR A 51 -7.93 5.77 1.79
CA TYR A 51 -6.58 5.63 2.32
C TYR A 51 -5.66 4.81 1.42
N THR A 52 -4.36 4.95 1.64
CA THR A 52 -3.31 4.05 1.13
C THR A 52 -2.67 3.32 2.31
N ILE A 53 -2.33 2.05 2.15
CA ILE A 53 -1.55 1.30 3.13
C ILE A 53 -0.17 0.96 2.58
N ALA A 54 0.79 0.75 3.48
CA ALA A 54 2.07 0.11 3.17
C ALA A 54 2.10 -1.27 3.83
N ILE A 55 2.56 -2.26 3.07
CA ILE A 55 2.68 -3.66 3.48
C ILE A 55 4.16 -4.04 3.43
N ASP A 56 4.65 -4.69 4.47
CA ASP A 56 5.94 -5.40 4.44
C ASP A 56 5.77 -6.74 3.72
N LEU A 57 6.48 -6.93 2.61
CA LEU A 57 6.35 -8.12 1.77
C LEU A 57 7.10 -9.34 2.32
N GLN A 58 7.98 -9.17 3.31
CA GLN A 58 8.62 -10.29 3.99
C GLN A 58 7.74 -10.85 5.10
N THR A 59 7.11 -9.99 5.89
CA THR A 59 6.26 -10.42 7.03
C THR A 59 4.79 -10.57 6.66
N HIS A 60 4.37 -10.05 5.50
CA HIS A 60 2.97 -9.96 5.08
C HIS A 60 2.09 -9.12 6.01
N GLU A 61 2.67 -8.10 6.64
CA GLU A 61 1.98 -7.23 7.61
C GLU A 61 1.73 -5.82 7.05
N ILE A 62 0.60 -5.23 7.43
CA ILE A 62 0.33 -3.82 7.18
C ILE A 62 1.12 -2.99 8.20
N ILE A 63 2.10 -2.23 7.73
CA ILE A 63 3.01 -1.45 8.59
C ILE A 63 2.63 0.03 8.67
N ALA A 64 1.81 0.51 7.73
CA ALA A 64 1.32 1.89 7.77
C ALA A 64 -0.03 2.03 7.08
N LYS A 65 -0.81 3.02 7.55
CA LYS A 65 -2.04 3.50 6.93
C LYS A 65 -1.98 5.00 6.81
N MET A 66 -2.05 5.49 5.58
CA MET A 66 -1.93 6.91 5.22
C MET A 66 -3.29 7.37 4.69
N GLN A 67 -3.91 8.32 5.39
CA GLN A 67 -5.14 8.95 4.93
C GLN A 67 -4.87 9.71 3.62
N THR A 68 -5.77 9.58 2.64
CA THR A 68 -5.70 10.31 1.38
C THR A 68 -6.95 11.14 1.16
N GLY A 69 -7.02 11.80 -0.01
CA GLY A 69 -8.27 12.31 -0.54
C GLY A 69 -9.23 11.19 -0.98
N ALA A 70 -10.37 11.60 -1.52
CA ALA A 70 -11.43 10.68 -1.92
C ALA A 70 -10.98 9.70 -3.02
N ARG A 71 -11.31 8.42 -2.82
CA ARG A 71 -11.20 7.31 -3.77
C ARG A 71 -9.84 7.23 -4.46
N PRO A 72 -8.74 7.02 -3.71
CA PRO A 72 -7.42 6.86 -4.29
C PRO A 72 -7.43 5.75 -5.35
N ALA A 73 -6.83 6.06 -6.50
CA ALA A 73 -6.77 5.15 -7.64
C ALA A 73 -5.34 4.68 -7.89
N ARG A 74 -4.69 5.20 -8.93
CA ARG A 74 -3.30 4.84 -9.23
C ARG A 74 -2.35 5.49 -8.23
N ILE A 75 -1.39 4.71 -7.79
CA ILE A 75 -0.25 5.12 -6.96
C ILE A 75 1.01 4.60 -7.64
N ASP A 76 2.10 5.35 -7.48
CA ASP A 76 3.40 5.03 -8.05
C ASP A 76 4.50 5.25 -7.01
N VAL A 77 5.62 4.56 -7.15
CA VAL A 77 6.79 4.69 -6.28
C VAL A 77 7.96 5.19 -7.13
N ALA A 78 8.56 6.29 -6.69
CA ALA A 78 9.76 6.85 -7.32
C ALA A 78 10.87 7.02 -6.30
N ILE A 79 12.11 6.72 -6.72
CA ILE A 79 13.31 7.10 -5.97
C ILE A 79 13.70 8.49 -6.46
N LEU A 80 13.60 9.48 -5.59
CA LEU A 80 13.99 10.85 -5.90
C LEU A 80 15.45 11.08 -5.51
N PRO A 81 16.19 11.91 -6.27
CA PRO A 81 17.50 12.40 -5.85
C PRO A 81 17.42 13.06 -4.45
N PRO A 82 18.38 12.82 -3.54
CA PRO A 82 18.34 13.36 -2.18
C PRO A 82 18.23 14.88 -2.12
N ASP A 83 18.79 15.61 -3.08
CA ASP A 83 18.74 17.07 -3.19
C ASP A 83 17.35 17.62 -3.61
N ARG A 84 16.38 16.74 -3.88
CA ARG A 84 15.03 17.09 -4.38
C ARG A 84 13.90 16.71 -3.43
N VAL A 85 14.19 16.04 -2.32
CA VAL A 85 13.19 15.71 -1.29
C VAL A 85 13.23 16.82 -0.25
N ASN A 86 12.20 17.67 -0.23
CA ASN A 86 12.08 18.80 0.70
C ASN A 86 12.51 18.43 2.12
N ASP A 87 13.48 19.19 2.66
CA ASP A 87 13.86 19.22 4.07
C ASP A 87 12.68 19.69 4.92
N ARG A 88 11.68 18.82 5.15
CA ARG A 88 10.57 19.09 6.08
C ARG A 88 11.01 19.01 7.55
N GLY A 89 12.19 19.55 7.84
CA GLY A 89 12.74 19.76 9.17
C GLY A 89 13.41 21.12 9.35
N ALA A 90 13.45 22.00 8.33
CA ALA A 90 14.09 23.32 8.42
C ALA A 90 13.13 24.49 8.67
N ALA A 91 11.82 24.26 8.80
CA ALA A 91 10.81 25.33 8.92
C ALA A 91 9.68 25.00 9.92
N ALA A 92 10.03 24.42 11.07
CA ALA A 92 9.11 24.24 12.18
C ALA A 92 9.75 24.73 13.48
N ASP A 93 10.20 25.98 13.48
CA ASP A 93 10.51 26.79 14.66
C ASP A 93 10.18 28.25 14.30
N GLU A 94 8.90 28.61 14.35
CA GLU A 94 8.42 29.99 14.58
C GLU A 94 7.03 29.97 15.24
#